data_AF-A0A0P7DJK0-F1
#
_entry.id   AF-A0A0P7DJK0-F1
#
_cell.length_a   1.000
_cell.length_b   1.000
_cell.length_c   1.000
_cell.angle_alpha   90.00
_cell.angle_beta   90.00
_cell.angle_gamma   90.00
#
_symmetry.space_group_name_H-M   'P 1'
#
loop_
_entity.id
_entity.type
_entity.pdbx_description
1 polymer ?
#
loop_
_entity_poly.entity_id
_entity_poly.type
_entity_poly.pdbx_seq_one_letter_code
_entity_poly.pdbx_strand_id
1 'polypeptide(L)' 'KLPPYSPELNPIEQVWSWIRQHCLSNRVFSGYDEIVDEVSKAWNHFISIPDRVKKMCNREWIKLI' A
#
# COMPACT_ATOMS: atom_id res chain seq x y z
N LYS A 1 -14.18 -1.66 -15.48
CA LYS A 1 -13.65 -2.92 -14.90
C LYS A 1 -12.16 -2.97 -15.26
N LEU A 2 -11.26 -3.20 -14.30
CA LEU A 2 -9.82 -3.24 -14.61
C LEU A 2 -9.49 -4.48 -15.45
N PRO A 3 -8.54 -4.39 -16.40
CA PRO A 3 -8.08 -5.56 -17.12
C PRO A 3 -7.43 -6.56 -16.15
N PRO A 4 -7.57 -7.87 -16.43
CA PRO A 4 -6.92 -8.90 -15.62
C PRO A 4 -5.40 -8.76 -15.70
N TYR A 5 -4.71 -9.11 -14.60
CA TYR A 5 -3.24 -9.08 -14.49
C TYR A 5 -2.57 -7.72 -14.64
N SER A 6 -3.29 -6.63 -14.37
CA SER A 6 -2.75 -5.25 -14.38
C SER A 6 -2.67 -4.62 -12.97
N PRO A 7 -1.77 -5.09 -12.08
CA PRO A 7 -1.61 -4.54 -10.74
C PRO A 7 -1.20 -3.05 -10.75
N GLU A 8 -0.57 -2.57 -11.81
CA GLU A 8 -0.18 -1.17 -12.02
C GLU A 8 -1.36 -0.20 -12.12
N LEU A 9 -2.53 -0.71 -12.52
CA LEU A 9 -3.79 0.03 -12.56
C LEU A 9 -4.55 -0.06 -11.23
N ASN A 10 -4.13 -1.02 -10.39
CA ASN A 10 -4.47 -1.27 -8.98
C ASN A 10 -3.96 -0.21 -7.98
N PRO A 11 -4.61 0.91 -7.61
CA PRO A 11 -4.01 1.84 -6.64
C PRO A 11 -3.68 1.17 -5.29
N ILE A 12 -4.45 0.17 -4.86
CA ILE A 12 -4.19 -0.55 -3.60
C ILE A 12 -2.89 -1.38 -3.65
N GLU A 13 -2.50 -1.89 -4.82
CA GLU A 13 -1.29 -2.70 -4.98
C GLU A 13 -0.04 -1.87 -4.68
N GLN A 14 -0.08 -0.57 -4.96
CA GLN A 14 1.02 0.34 -4.63
C GLN A 14 1.10 0.63 -3.15
N VAL A 15 -0.05 0.79 -2.49
CA VAL A 15 -0.10 0.95 -1.04
C VAL A 15 0.53 -0.27 -0.37
N TRP A 16 0.15 -1.48 -0.82
CA TRP A 16 0.76 -2.71 -0.31
C TRP A 16 2.25 -2.82 -0.62
N SER A 17 2.68 -2.44 -1.83
CA SER A 17 4.10 -2.39 -2.19
C SER A 17 4.88 -1.46 -1.26
N TRP A 18 4.34 -0.27 -0.98
CA TRP A 18 4.96 0.72 -0.08
C TRP A 18 5.07 0.19 1.35
N ILE A 19 3.98 -0.38 1.91
CA ILE A 19 3.96 -0.96 3.26
C ILE A 19 4.98 -2.09 3.39
N ARG A 20 5.06 -2.99 2.39
CA ARG A 20 6.04 -4.08 2.38
C ARG A 20 7.49 -3.56 2.38
N GLN A 21 7.77 -2.51 1.61
CA GLN A 21 9.12 -1.94 1.51
C GLN A 21 9.53 -1.12 2.74
N HIS A 22 8.60 -0.40 3.38
CA HIS A 22 8.93 0.59 4.41
C HIS A 22 8.70 0.09 5.84
N CYS A 23 7.75 -0.83 6.06
CA CYS A 23 7.33 -1.24 7.40
C CYS A 23 7.65 -2.71 7.71
N LEU A 24 7.69 -3.56 6.67
CA LEU A 24 7.85 -5.00 6.81
C LEU A 24 9.16 -5.53 6.20
N SER A 25 10.00 -4.65 5.66
CA SER A 25 11.24 -5.06 5.00
C SER A 25 12.29 -5.52 6.03
N ASN A 26 13.01 -6.60 5.71
CA ASN A 26 14.10 -7.15 6.52
C ASN A 26 13.74 -7.46 7.99
N ARG A 27 12.49 -7.84 8.26
CA ARG A 27 12.02 -8.23 9.60
C ARG A 27 11.68 -9.71 9.63
N VAL A 28 12.01 -10.35 10.75
CA VAL A 28 11.57 -11.71 11.08
C VAL A 28 10.45 -11.57 12.10
N PHE A 29 9.31 -12.21 11.83
CA PHE A 29 8.16 -12.21 12.71
C PHE A 29 8.12 -13.51 13.50
N SER A 30 7.82 -13.41 14.79
CA SER A 30 7.66 -14.53 15.72
C SER A 30 6.40 -15.36 15.45
N GLY A 31 5.39 -14.78 14.80
CA GLY A 31 4.15 -15.45 14.47
C GLY A 31 3.16 -14.58 13.71
N TYR A 32 1.97 -15.13 13.47
CA TYR A 32 0.90 -14.46 12.72
C TYR A 32 0.45 -13.14 13.38
N ASP A 33 0.26 -13.14 14.69
CA ASP A 33 -0.25 -11.97 15.41
C ASP A 33 0.70 -10.77 15.31
N GLU A 34 2.01 -11.01 15.31
CA GLU A 34 3.02 -9.95 15.13
C GLU A 34 2.96 -9.38 13.71
N ILE A 35 2.74 -10.22 12.69
CA ILE A 35 2.55 -9.75 11.32
C ILE A 35 1.32 -8.83 11.24
N VAL A 36 0.19 -9.26 11.83
CA VAL A 36 -1.05 -8.48 11.81
C VAL A 36 -0.89 -7.15 12.53
N ASP A 37 -0.25 -7.14 13.71
CA ASP A 37 -0.02 -5.93 14.49
C ASP A 37 0.89 -4.94 13.74
N GLU A 38 2.00 -5.41 13.17
CA GLU A 38 2.93 -4.56 12.43
C GLU A 38 2.33 -4.03 11.11
N VAL A 39 1.53 -4.84 10.40
CA VAL A 39 0.76 -4.38 9.24
C VAL A 39 -0.27 -3.34 9.65
N SER A 40 -0.96 -3.53 10.77
CA SER A 40 -1.98 -2.60 11.28
C SER A 40 -1.37 -1.26 11.68
N LYS A 41 -0.23 -1.27 12.38
CA LYS A 41 0.56 -0.07 12.69
C LYS A 41 1.00 0.67 11.42
N ALA A 42 1.54 -0.07 10.44
CA ALA A 42 1.96 0.48 9.16
C ALA A 42 0.80 1.15 8.40
N TRP A 43 -0.35 0.48 8.37
CA TRP A 43 -1.56 1.00 7.75
C TRP A 43 -2.05 2.28 8.44
N ASN A 44 -2.14 2.28 9.77
CA ASN A 44 -2.55 3.44 10.54
C ASN A 44 -1.61 4.63 10.36
N HIS A 45 -0.29 4.37 10.30
CA HIS A 45 0.69 5.39 9.97
C HIS A 45 0.49 5.93 8.55
N PHE A 46 0.28 5.05 7.57
CA PHE A 46 0.06 5.43 6.18
C PHE A 46 -1.17 6.34 6.00
N ILE A 47 -2.31 5.98 6.58
CA ILE A 47 -3.56 6.77 6.46
C ILE A 47 -3.49 8.10 7.22
N SER A 48 -2.62 8.20 8.24
CA SER A 48 -2.38 9.46 8.96
C SER A 48 -1.70 10.54 8.12
N ILE A 49 -1.24 10.21 6.90
CA ILE A 49 -0.57 11.13 5.97
C ILE A 49 -1.41 11.24 4.67
N PRO A 50 -2.51 12.02 4.67
CA PRO A 50 -3.47 12.06 3.55
C PRO A 50 -2.85 12.46 2.21
N ASP A 51 -1.85 13.35 2.20
CA ASP A 51 -1.19 13.78 0.97
C ASP A 51 -0.37 12.66 0.33
N ARG A 52 0.23 11.79 1.14
CA ARG A 52 0.94 10.61 0.64
C ARG A 52 -0.06 9.62 0.02
N VAL A 53 -1.20 9.39 0.66
CA VAL A 53 -2.28 8.56 0.12
C VAL A 53 -2.75 9.10 -1.23
N LYS A 54 -3.07 10.40 -1.30
CA LYS A 54 -3.51 11.06 -2.54
C LYS A 54 -2.46 10.94 -3.65
N LYS A 55 -1.19 11.21 -3.34
CA LYS A 55 -0.09 11.13 -4.33
C LYS A 55 0.11 9.71 -4.85
N MET A 56 0.05 8.71 -3.98
CA MET A 56 0.29 7.31 -4.33
C MET A 56 -0.85 6.73 -5.17
N CYS A 57 -2.09 7.11 -4.85
CA CYS A 57 -3.26 6.71 -5.63
C CYS A 57 -3.49 7.58 -6.88
N ASN A 58 -2.71 8.66 -7.08
CA ASN A 58 -2.81 9.49 -8.27
C ASN A 58 -2.16 8.82 -9.48
N ARG A 59 -2.81 8.95 -10.64
CA ARG A 59 -2.26 8.58 -11.94
C ARG A 59 -2.65 9.63 -12.95
N GLU A 60 -1.67 10.12 -13.71
CA GLU A 60 -1.90 11.12 -14.76
C GLU A 60 -2.85 10.57 -15.83
N TRP A 61 -2.71 9.30 -16.19
CA TRP A 61 -3.57 8.63 -17.17
C TRP A 61 -4.99 8.31 -16.67
N ILE A 62 -5.26 8.36 -15.35
CA ILE A 62 -6.65 8.26 -14.83
C ILE A 62 -7.44 9.52 -15.16
N LYS A 63 -6.78 10.64 -15.50
CA LYS A 63 -7.42 11.84 -16.05
C LYS A 63 -7.84 11.64 -17.51
N LEU A 64 -8.46 10.50 -17.81
CA LEU A 64 -9.25 10.34 -19.02
C LEU A 64 -10.53 11.13 -18.80
N ILE A 65 -10.78 12.03 -19.75
CA ILE A 65 -11.93 12.95 -19.89
C ILE A 65 -13.25 12.26 -19.53
#